data_AF-J0WY26-F1
#
_entry.id   AF-J0WY26-F1
#
_cell.length_a   1.000
_cell.length_b   1.000
_cell.length_c   1.000
_cell.angle_alpha   90.00
_cell.angle_beta   90.00
_cell.angle_gamma   90.00
#
_symmetry.space_group_name_H-M   'P 1'
#
loop_
_entity.id
_entity.type
_entity.pdbx_description
1 polymer ?
#
loop_
_entity_poly.entity_id
_entity_poly.type
_entity_poly.pdbx_seq_one_letter_code
_entity_poly.pdbx_strand_id
1 'polypeptide(L)'
;MSIRAFRNVLRLYRPQLRLVPKSRLGRYGLAVAAASAAGMWLMYQQLEGHIWSDEWKPDPPMPPQYERRYRFGAFLNSLGGIEAWDELRDLWRMAAADNADPAILVAIAAEMVRADADAPLGEEHDMVAETLRRLLRDNWDSVNPRERERAISLAHACGLREDDEMSVSIPFLQWAWAQAWHLAVEGTLKSIEPAATTLDLTSQDGVKAVPIALVIAEFFEQRRKQHGLEPMQQCNLAKLYTSLAFLFMSHNQQLDIAHKYHRRALAVLEPATDPEGTAWGHYLMAISRVFFHIGLHYELIGHLDEALNMYLRAQQGMPDDAMKQLVHTSILRIAVRKRQILESEDKR
;
A
#
# COMPACT_ATOMS: atom_id res chain seq x y z
N MET A 1 3.67 -39.43 -15.64
CA MET A 1 2.67 -39.88 -16.64
C MET A 1 2.37 -41.36 -16.41
N SER A 2 1.14 -41.73 -16.01
CA SER A 2 0.80 -43.14 -15.82
C SER A 2 0.64 -43.81 -17.19
N ILE A 3 1.23 -44.99 -17.38
CA ILE A 3 1.17 -45.82 -18.62
C ILE A 3 -0.28 -46.00 -19.11
N ARG A 4 -1.26 -45.86 -18.21
CA ARG A 4 -2.69 -45.97 -18.48
C ARG A 4 -3.24 -44.82 -19.34
N ALA A 5 -2.80 -43.58 -19.09
CA ALA A 5 -3.26 -42.40 -19.83
C ALA A 5 -2.81 -42.44 -21.30
N PHE A 6 -1.56 -42.83 -21.54
CA PHE A 6 -1.02 -43.02 -22.88
C PHE A 6 -1.77 -44.11 -23.67
N ARG A 7 -2.08 -45.23 -23.01
CA ARG A 7 -2.88 -46.31 -23.62
C ARG A 7 -4.28 -45.85 -24.02
N ASN A 8 -4.92 -44.97 -23.24
CA ASN A 8 -6.27 -44.50 -23.55
C ASN A 8 -6.28 -43.54 -24.75
N VAL A 9 -5.29 -42.64 -24.84
CA VAL A 9 -5.13 -41.76 -26.01
C VAL A 9 -4.90 -42.60 -27.27
N LEU A 10 -3.97 -43.56 -27.25
CA LEU A 10 -3.73 -44.44 -28.39
C LEU A 10 -4.95 -45.28 -28.79
N ARG A 11 -5.84 -45.60 -27.83
CA ARG A 11 -7.08 -46.35 -28.09
C ARG A 11 -8.13 -45.50 -28.79
N LEU A 12 -8.27 -44.24 -28.40
CA LEU A 12 -9.18 -43.25 -29.02
C LEU A 12 -8.81 -42.95 -30.47
N TYR A 13 -7.52 -42.77 -30.76
CA TYR A 13 -7.05 -42.42 -32.11
C TYR A 13 -6.85 -43.65 -33.04
N ARG A 14 -6.97 -44.88 -32.51
CA ARG A 14 -6.72 -46.14 -33.24
C ARG A 14 -7.42 -46.27 -34.60
N PRO A 15 -8.68 -45.82 -34.81
CA PRO A 15 -9.34 -45.89 -36.11
C PRO A 15 -8.72 -44.95 -37.15
N GLN A 16 -8.28 -43.76 -36.71
CA GLN A 16 -7.71 -42.72 -37.57
C GLN A 16 -6.26 -43.05 -37.96
N LEU A 17 -5.54 -43.78 -37.10
CA LEU A 17 -4.20 -44.31 -37.40
C LEU A 17 -4.19 -45.32 -38.57
N ARG A 18 -5.34 -45.88 -38.98
CA ARG A 18 -5.44 -46.79 -40.13
C ARG A 18 -5.39 -46.09 -41.50
N LEU A 19 -5.60 -44.78 -41.54
CA LEU A 19 -5.59 -43.97 -42.77
C LEU A 19 -4.20 -43.38 -43.10
N VAL A 20 -3.18 -43.70 -42.29
CA VAL A 20 -1.85 -43.11 -42.40
C VAL A 20 -1.05 -43.80 -43.51
N PRO A 21 -0.39 -43.06 -44.42
CA PRO A 21 0.44 -43.64 -45.46
C PRO A 21 1.51 -44.59 -44.89
N LYS A 22 1.76 -45.73 -45.56
CA LYS A 22 2.75 -46.74 -45.11
C LYS A 22 4.19 -46.22 -45.04
N SER A 23 4.47 -45.01 -45.56
CA SER A 23 5.79 -44.42 -45.55
C SER A 23 6.31 -44.24 -44.12
N ARG A 24 7.60 -44.48 -43.91
CA ARG A 24 8.25 -44.30 -42.60
C ARG A 24 8.09 -42.85 -42.13
N LEU A 25 8.22 -41.88 -43.04
CA LEU A 25 8.02 -40.44 -42.78
C LEU A 25 6.62 -40.12 -42.24
N GLY A 26 5.54 -40.72 -42.78
CA GLY A 26 4.18 -40.49 -42.29
C GLY A 26 3.96 -40.99 -40.85
N ARG A 27 4.59 -42.12 -40.50
CA ARG A 27 4.54 -42.66 -39.12
C ARG A 27 5.34 -41.82 -38.13
N TYR A 28 6.50 -41.28 -38.54
CA TYR A 28 7.27 -40.36 -37.71
C TYR A 28 6.52 -39.05 -37.46
N GLY A 29 5.94 -38.43 -38.50
CA GLY A 29 5.17 -37.19 -38.35
C GLY A 29 3.99 -37.35 -37.39
N LEU A 30 3.28 -38.47 -37.47
CA LEU A 30 2.15 -38.77 -36.58
C LEU A 30 2.58 -39.05 -35.13
N ALA A 31 3.71 -39.74 -34.94
CA ALA A 31 4.27 -39.98 -33.60
C ALA A 31 4.68 -38.66 -32.93
N VAL A 32 5.30 -37.74 -33.70
CA VAL A 32 5.65 -36.40 -33.22
C VAL A 32 4.38 -35.61 -32.86
N ALA A 33 3.37 -35.59 -33.74
CA ALA A 33 2.11 -34.89 -33.46
C ALA A 33 1.40 -35.42 -32.20
N ALA A 34 1.37 -36.75 -32.02
CA ALA A 34 0.77 -37.36 -30.83
C ALA A 34 1.58 -37.06 -29.55
N ALA A 35 2.91 -37.03 -29.63
CA ALA A 35 3.76 -36.65 -28.50
C ALA A 35 3.58 -35.17 -28.12
N SER A 36 3.49 -34.27 -29.11
CA SER A 36 3.19 -32.85 -28.89
C SER A 36 1.83 -32.65 -28.25
N ALA A 37 0.78 -33.33 -28.74
CA ALA A 37 -0.56 -33.24 -28.16
C ALA A 37 -0.61 -33.77 -26.72
N ALA A 38 0.09 -34.87 -26.43
CA ALA A 38 0.20 -35.40 -25.07
C ALA A 38 0.98 -34.46 -24.13
N GLY A 39 2.04 -33.81 -24.64
CA GLY A 39 2.79 -32.79 -23.92
C GLY A 39 1.93 -31.57 -23.59
N MET A 40 1.20 -31.04 -24.57
CA MET A 40 0.26 -29.92 -24.39
C MET A 40 -0.84 -30.26 -23.39
N TRP A 41 -1.40 -31.49 -23.44
CA TRP A 41 -2.43 -31.91 -22.48
C TRP A 41 -1.89 -32.04 -21.05
N LEU A 42 -0.65 -32.53 -20.86
CA LEU A 42 -0.01 -32.58 -19.55
C LEU A 42 0.27 -31.18 -18.99
N MET A 43 0.76 -30.27 -19.85
CA MET A 43 0.93 -28.86 -19.50
C MET A 43 -0.42 -28.26 -19.08
N TYR A 44 -1.48 -28.51 -19.85
CA TYR A 44 -2.83 -28.03 -19.53
C TYR A 44 -3.32 -28.54 -18.16
N GLN A 45 -3.11 -29.82 -17.83
CA GLN A 45 -3.48 -30.38 -16.53
C GLN A 45 -2.66 -29.80 -15.36
N GLN A 46 -1.36 -29.57 -15.57
CA GLN A 46 -0.52 -28.91 -14.56
C GLN A 46 -0.93 -27.45 -14.37
N LEU A 47 -1.23 -26.74 -15.47
CA LEU A 47 -1.76 -25.39 -15.46
C LEU A 47 -3.11 -25.32 -14.73
N GLU A 48 -4.05 -26.24 -15.00
CA GLU A 48 -5.31 -26.31 -14.25
C GLU A 48 -5.06 -26.50 -12.75
N GLY A 49 -4.17 -27.42 -12.37
CA GLY A 49 -3.81 -27.62 -10.95
C GLY A 49 -3.27 -26.35 -10.28
N HIS A 50 -2.47 -25.56 -11.01
CA HIS A 50 -1.97 -24.28 -10.52
C HIS A 50 -3.04 -23.19 -10.45
N ILE A 51 -3.89 -23.04 -11.48
CA ILE A 51 -4.98 -22.06 -11.53
C ILE A 51 -5.97 -22.28 -10.37
N TRP A 52 -6.20 -23.54 -9.99
CA TRP A 52 -7.09 -23.91 -8.89
C TRP A 52 -6.42 -23.91 -7.50
N SER A 53 -5.15 -23.50 -7.40
CA SER A 53 -4.48 -23.38 -6.10
C SER A 53 -5.15 -22.30 -5.24
N ASP A 54 -4.90 -22.35 -3.93
CA ASP A 54 -5.41 -21.34 -2.99
C ASP A 54 -4.75 -19.97 -3.18
N GLU A 55 -3.61 -19.92 -3.87
CA GLU A 55 -2.87 -18.68 -4.16
C GLU A 55 -3.66 -17.71 -5.05
N TRP A 56 -4.46 -18.25 -5.97
CA TRP A 56 -5.25 -17.46 -6.94
C TRP A 56 -6.71 -17.32 -6.55
N LYS A 57 -7.08 -17.71 -5.32
CA LYS A 57 -8.45 -17.56 -4.84
C LYS A 57 -8.85 -16.08 -4.85
N PRO A 58 -9.95 -15.71 -5.54
CA PRO A 58 -10.44 -14.34 -5.47
C PRO A 58 -10.87 -14.03 -4.03
N ASP A 59 -10.59 -12.80 -3.62
CA ASP A 59 -11.00 -12.23 -2.35
C ASP A 59 -11.57 -10.83 -2.67
N PRO A 60 -12.89 -10.59 -2.64
CA PRO A 60 -13.91 -11.50 -2.13
C PRO A 60 -14.12 -12.73 -3.04
N PRO A 61 -14.67 -13.84 -2.49
CA PRO A 61 -15.00 -15.01 -3.30
C PRO A 61 -15.94 -14.63 -4.44
N MET A 62 -15.56 -14.98 -5.66
CA MET A 62 -16.33 -14.66 -6.85
C MET A 62 -17.37 -15.73 -7.16
N PRO A 63 -18.52 -15.35 -7.73
CA PRO A 63 -19.44 -16.28 -8.37
C PRO A 63 -18.73 -17.23 -9.36
N PRO A 64 -19.17 -18.50 -9.47
CA PRO A 64 -18.49 -19.51 -10.29
C PRO A 64 -18.29 -19.11 -11.76
N GLN A 65 -19.18 -18.28 -12.31
CA GLN A 65 -19.06 -17.79 -13.69
C GLN A 65 -17.86 -16.85 -13.92
N TYR A 66 -17.38 -16.15 -12.87
CA TYR A 66 -16.23 -15.24 -12.95
C TYR A 66 -14.95 -15.90 -12.45
N GLU A 67 -15.06 -16.77 -11.45
CA GLU A 67 -13.92 -17.34 -10.71
C GLU A 67 -12.88 -17.98 -11.64
N ARG A 68 -13.32 -18.78 -12.62
CA ARG A 68 -12.40 -19.45 -13.54
C ARG A 68 -11.60 -18.46 -14.39
N ARG A 69 -12.27 -17.43 -14.91
CA ARG A 69 -11.63 -16.39 -15.73
C ARG A 69 -10.73 -15.50 -14.88
N TYR A 70 -11.14 -15.16 -13.66
CA TYR A 70 -10.32 -14.38 -12.73
C TYR A 70 -9.01 -15.11 -12.42
N ARG A 71 -9.10 -16.38 -12.00
CA ARG A 71 -7.92 -17.20 -11.68
C ARG A 71 -7.00 -17.35 -12.89
N PHE A 72 -7.56 -17.49 -14.09
CA PHE A 72 -6.79 -17.56 -15.32
C PHE A 72 -6.07 -16.24 -15.62
N GLY A 73 -6.77 -15.10 -15.53
CA GLY A 73 -6.18 -13.78 -15.71
C GLY A 73 -5.11 -13.45 -14.68
N ALA A 74 -5.36 -13.73 -13.39
CA ALA A 74 -4.39 -13.54 -12.32
C ALA A 74 -3.15 -14.44 -12.49
N PHE A 75 -3.35 -15.68 -12.95
CA PHE A 75 -2.26 -16.58 -13.30
C PHE A 75 -1.43 -16.03 -14.47
N LEU A 76 -2.07 -15.57 -15.56
CA LEU A 76 -1.35 -14.96 -16.69
C LEU A 76 -0.59 -13.70 -16.28
N ASN A 77 -1.17 -12.90 -15.39
CA ASN A 77 -0.55 -11.71 -14.82
C ASN A 77 0.75 -12.08 -14.07
N SER A 78 0.72 -13.15 -13.27
CA SER A 78 1.91 -13.65 -12.57
C SER A 78 3.07 -14.06 -13.48
N LEU A 79 2.78 -14.38 -14.74
CA LEU A 79 3.76 -14.73 -15.76
C LEU A 79 4.26 -13.51 -16.56
N GLY A 80 3.75 -12.30 -16.26
CA GLY A 80 4.05 -11.08 -17.01
C GLY A 80 3.52 -11.11 -18.44
N GLY A 81 2.44 -11.87 -18.69
CA GLY A 81 1.87 -12.00 -20.03
C GLY A 81 1.00 -10.79 -20.38
N ILE A 82 1.26 -10.18 -21.54
CA ILE A 82 0.43 -9.08 -22.09
C ILE A 82 -1.04 -9.51 -22.25
N GLU A 83 -1.28 -10.80 -22.51
CA GLU A 83 -2.62 -11.40 -22.63
C GLU A 83 -3.43 -11.36 -21.32
N ALA A 84 -2.78 -11.19 -20.16
CA ALA A 84 -3.45 -11.10 -18.87
C ALA A 84 -4.39 -9.89 -18.79
N TRP A 85 -3.95 -8.76 -19.37
CA TRP A 85 -4.71 -7.52 -19.32
C TRP A 85 -6.01 -7.63 -20.14
N ASP A 86 -5.93 -8.22 -21.35
CA ASP A 86 -7.10 -8.43 -22.20
C ASP A 86 -8.15 -9.34 -21.54
N GLU A 87 -7.71 -10.46 -20.94
CA GLU A 87 -8.59 -11.40 -20.24
C GLU A 87 -9.24 -10.77 -18.99
N LEU A 88 -8.46 -10.03 -18.20
CA LEU A 88 -8.99 -9.34 -17.01
C LEU A 88 -9.93 -8.20 -17.39
N ARG A 89 -9.67 -7.47 -18.48
CA ARG A 89 -10.55 -6.44 -19.01
C ARG A 89 -11.88 -7.01 -19.50
N ASP A 90 -11.86 -8.10 -20.25
CA ASP A 90 -13.08 -8.75 -20.73
C ASP A 90 -13.90 -9.32 -19.57
N LEU A 91 -13.23 -9.88 -18.57
CA LEU A 91 -13.87 -10.30 -17.32
C LEU A 91 -14.52 -9.13 -16.59
N TRP A 92 -13.82 -7.99 -16.48
CA TRP A 92 -14.33 -6.79 -15.84
C TRP A 92 -15.60 -6.30 -16.55
N ARG A 93 -15.57 -6.20 -17.89
CA ARG A 93 -16.72 -5.76 -18.71
C ARG A 93 -17.93 -6.68 -18.52
N MET A 94 -17.69 -7.99 -18.47
CA MET A 94 -18.74 -8.98 -18.23
C MET A 94 -19.35 -8.82 -16.83
N ALA A 95 -18.52 -8.72 -15.80
CA ALA A 95 -18.98 -8.51 -14.43
C ALA A 95 -19.74 -7.18 -14.26
N ALA A 96 -19.29 -6.12 -14.92
CA ALA A 96 -19.95 -4.81 -14.89
C ALA A 96 -21.32 -4.85 -15.58
N ALA A 97 -21.42 -5.51 -16.74
CA ALA A 97 -22.69 -5.70 -17.46
C ALA A 97 -23.72 -6.48 -16.64
N ASP A 98 -23.26 -7.42 -15.81
CA ASP A 98 -24.08 -8.22 -14.92
C ASP A 98 -24.40 -7.52 -13.58
N ASN A 99 -24.00 -6.25 -13.40
CA ASN A 99 -24.09 -5.50 -12.15
C ASN A 99 -23.52 -6.29 -10.95
N ALA A 100 -22.35 -6.90 -11.14
CA ALA A 100 -21.65 -7.59 -10.06
C ALA A 100 -21.36 -6.64 -8.88
N ASP A 101 -21.14 -7.23 -7.71
CA ASP A 101 -20.75 -6.49 -6.51
C ASP A 101 -19.54 -5.57 -6.80
N PRO A 102 -19.58 -4.28 -6.43
CA PRO A 102 -18.46 -3.36 -6.62
C PRO A 102 -17.11 -3.88 -6.10
N ALA A 103 -17.10 -4.69 -5.04
CA ALA A 103 -15.88 -5.30 -4.51
C ALA A 103 -15.25 -6.30 -5.50
N ILE A 104 -16.07 -7.04 -6.26
CA ILE A 104 -15.62 -7.94 -7.33
C ILE A 104 -14.98 -7.13 -8.46
N LEU A 105 -15.61 -6.02 -8.86
CA LEU A 105 -15.09 -5.14 -9.92
C LEU A 105 -13.75 -4.50 -9.52
N VAL A 106 -13.62 -4.06 -8.26
CA VAL A 106 -12.36 -3.52 -7.72
C VAL A 106 -11.27 -4.59 -7.66
N ALA A 107 -11.61 -5.83 -7.29
CA ALA A 107 -10.63 -6.92 -7.29
C ALA A 107 -10.10 -7.20 -8.70
N ILE A 108 -10.96 -7.28 -9.71
CA ILE A 108 -10.55 -7.49 -11.11
C ILE A 108 -9.68 -6.33 -11.60
N ALA A 109 -10.11 -5.09 -11.37
CA ALA A 109 -9.39 -3.91 -11.84
C ALA A 109 -8.04 -3.71 -11.13
N ALA A 110 -7.92 -4.09 -9.86
CA ALA A 110 -6.62 -4.10 -9.17
C ALA A 110 -5.62 -5.09 -9.81
N GLU A 111 -6.08 -6.24 -10.28
CA GLU A 111 -5.23 -7.17 -11.03
C GLU A 111 -4.88 -6.64 -12.43
N MET A 112 -5.79 -5.92 -13.09
CA MET A 112 -5.50 -5.25 -14.37
C MET A 112 -4.36 -4.23 -14.23
N VAL A 113 -4.38 -3.41 -13.17
CA VAL A 113 -3.31 -2.44 -12.87
C VAL A 113 -1.97 -3.12 -12.58
N ARG A 114 -2.00 -4.30 -11.95
CA ARG A 114 -0.78 -5.09 -11.73
C ARG A 114 -0.24 -5.70 -13.03
N ALA A 115 -1.12 -6.11 -13.93
CA ALA A 115 -0.78 -6.74 -15.20
C ALA A 115 -0.11 -5.80 -16.18
N ASP A 116 -0.46 -4.51 -16.12
CA ASP A 116 0.19 -3.52 -16.96
C ASP A 116 0.19 -2.16 -16.25
N ALA A 117 1.30 -1.87 -15.55
CA ALA A 117 1.45 -0.62 -14.80
C ALA A 117 1.54 0.62 -15.71
N ASP A 118 1.80 0.42 -17.01
CA ASP A 118 2.04 1.49 -17.98
C ASP A 118 0.93 1.59 -19.07
N ALA A 119 0.02 0.61 -19.18
CA ALA A 119 -1.10 0.71 -20.12
C ALA A 119 -2.18 1.69 -19.62
N PRO A 120 -2.47 2.77 -20.37
CA PRO A 120 -3.56 3.65 -20.03
C PRO A 120 -4.88 2.88 -20.12
N LEU A 121 -5.73 3.01 -19.09
CA LEU A 121 -7.07 2.39 -19.02
C LEU A 121 -8.06 2.87 -20.10
N GLY A 122 -7.62 3.68 -21.08
CA GLY A 122 -8.40 4.00 -22.27
C GLY A 122 -9.82 4.48 -21.99
N GLU A 123 -10.79 3.91 -22.71
CA GLU A 123 -12.23 4.18 -22.56
C GLU A 123 -12.80 3.57 -21.27
N GLU A 124 -12.10 2.61 -20.67
CA GLU A 124 -12.48 1.94 -19.43
C GLU A 124 -12.19 2.78 -18.20
N HIS A 125 -11.37 3.82 -18.33
CA HIS A 125 -11.01 4.74 -17.26
C HIS A 125 -12.23 5.34 -16.57
N ASP A 126 -13.16 5.95 -17.33
CA ASP A 126 -14.37 6.58 -16.78
C ASP A 126 -15.27 5.57 -16.04
N MET A 127 -15.27 4.32 -16.52
CA MET A 127 -16.08 3.24 -15.99
C MET A 127 -15.51 2.67 -14.68
N VAL A 128 -14.19 2.50 -14.64
CA VAL A 128 -13.44 2.14 -13.41
C VAL A 128 -13.56 3.27 -12.39
N ALA A 129 -13.45 4.53 -12.84
CA ALA A 129 -13.67 5.71 -12.02
C ALA A 129 -15.04 5.70 -11.36
N GLU A 130 -16.10 5.48 -12.13
CA GLU A 130 -17.46 5.45 -11.62
C GLU A 130 -17.70 4.29 -10.64
N THR A 131 -17.09 3.14 -10.91
CA THR A 131 -17.15 1.98 -10.00
C THR A 131 -16.47 2.28 -8.67
N LEU A 132 -15.30 2.93 -8.71
CA LEU A 132 -14.61 3.44 -7.53
C LEU A 132 -15.47 4.46 -6.79
N ARG A 133 -16.08 5.43 -7.49
CA ARG A 133 -16.94 6.44 -6.88
C ARG A 133 -18.09 5.79 -6.11
N ARG A 134 -18.76 4.78 -6.68
CA ARG A 134 -19.85 4.04 -6.00
C ARG A 134 -19.36 3.29 -4.77
N LEU A 135 -18.23 2.57 -4.87
CA LEU A 135 -17.65 1.84 -3.76
C LEU A 135 -17.22 2.77 -2.61
N LEU A 136 -16.59 3.90 -2.94
CA LEU A 136 -16.13 4.90 -1.98
C LEU A 136 -17.28 5.71 -1.35
N ARG A 137 -18.38 5.93 -2.09
CA ARG A 137 -19.52 6.72 -1.62
C ARG A 137 -20.50 5.89 -0.78
N ASP A 138 -20.89 4.72 -1.27
CA ASP A 138 -22.07 4.03 -0.76
C ASP A 138 -21.71 2.95 0.27
N ASN A 139 -20.49 2.41 0.23
CA ASN A 139 -20.10 1.22 0.99
C ASN A 139 -18.79 1.34 1.76
N TRP A 140 -18.21 2.54 1.89
CA TRP A 140 -16.87 2.69 2.46
C TRP A 140 -16.70 2.01 3.82
N ASP A 141 -17.68 2.15 4.72
CA ASP A 141 -17.61 1.59 6.07
C ASP A 141 -17.84 0.07 6.13
N SER A 142 -18.54 -0.52 5.15
CA SER A 142 -18.80 -1.96 5.06
C SER A 142 -17.73 -2.74 4.28
N VAL A 143 -16.96 -2.04 3.43
CA VAL A 143 -15.86 -2.61 2.63
C VAL A 143 -14.69 -3.00 3.54
N ASN A 144 -14.12 -4.18 3.33
CA ASN A 144 -13.03 -4.66 4.17
C ASN A 144 -11.73 -3.86 3.91
N PRO A 145 -10.78 -3.80 4.86
CA PRO A 145 -9.57 -2.98 4.70
C PRO A 145 -8.74 -3.26 3.45
N ARG A 146 -8.73 -4.51 2.96
CA ARG A 146 -7.97 -4.95 1.79
C ARG A 146 -8.60 -4.45 0.49
N GLU A 147 -9.92 -4.44 0.41
CA GLU A 147 -10.68 -3.89 -0.71
C GLU A 147 -10.52 -2.36 -0.79
N ARG A 148 -10.46 -1.67 0.37
CA ARG A 148 -10.16 -0.23 0.42
C ARG A 148 -8.77 0.08 -0.16
N GLU A 149 -7.76 -0.70 0.23
CA GLU A 149 -6.39 -0.56 -0.28
C GLU A 149 -6.31 -0.73 -1.81
N ARG A 150 -7.03 -1.73 -2.34
CA ARG A 150 -7.13 -1.96 -3.79
C ARG A 150 -7.84 -0.83 -4.51
N ALA A 151 -8.95 -0.33 -3.96
CA ALA A 151 -9.69 0.80 -4.51
C ALA A 151 -8.82 2.06 -4.60
N ILE A 152 -8.02 2.32 -3.56
CA ILE A 152 -7.08 3.46 -3.52
C ILE A 152 -5.97 3.29 -4.56
N SER A 153 -5.36 2.11 -4.62
CA SER A 153 -4.28 1.81 -5.58
C SER A 153 -4.77 1.97 -7.01
N LEU A 154 -6.00 1.52 -7.27
CA LEU A 154 -6.68 1.65 -8.55
C LEU A 154 -6.99 3.13 -8.87
N ALA A 155 -7.52 3.90 -7.91
CA ALA A 155 -7.80 5.32 -8.10
C ALA A 155 -6.55 6.12 -8.49
N HIS A 156 -5.41 5.80 -7.86
CA HIS A 156 -4.12 6.37 -8.19
C HIS A 156 -3.63 5.97 -9.58
N ALA A 157 -3.70 4.68 -9.94
CA ALA A 157 -3.31 4.18 -11.26
C ALA A 157 -4.17 4.76 -12.38
N CYS A 158 -5.45 5.03 -12.10
CA CYS A 158 -6.33 5.75 -13.01
C CYS A 158 -5.95 7.23 -13.13
N GLY A 159 -5.17 7.81 -12.23
CA GLY A 159 -4.89 9.25 -12.26
C GLY A 159 -6.17 10.09 -12.10
N LEU A 160 -7.13 9.60 -11.30
CA LEU A 160 -8.32 10.37 -10.95
C LEU A 160 -7.89 11.66 -10.25
N ARG A 161 -8.17 12.80 -10.90
CA ARG A 161 -7.84 14.15 -10.45
C ARG A 161 -9.06 14.84 -9.81
N GLU A 162 -8.76 15.92 -9.09
CA GLU A 162 -9.65 16.66 -8.18
C GLU A 162 -10.94 17.25 -8.77
N ASP A 163 -11.08 17.35 -10.09
CA ASP A 163 -12.23 18.01 -10.71
C ASP A 163 -13.53 17.19 -10.57
N ASP A 164 -13.40 15.89 -10.32
CA ASP A 164 -14.51 15.01 -9.96
C ASP A 164 -14.79 15.13 -8.47
N GLU A 165 -15.82 15.89 -8.08
CA GLU A 165 -16.34 16.13 -6.72
C GLU A 165 -16.19 14.95 -5.72
N MET A 166 -14.98 14.69 -5.27
CA MET A 166 -14.66 13.65 -4.29
C MET A 166 -14.25 14.34 -3.00
N SER A 167 -15.18 14.28 -2.05
CA SER A 167 -14.89 14.27 -0.63
C SER A 167 -14.08 13.00 -0.29
N VAL A 168 -12.81 12.93 -0.69
CA VAL A 168 -11.88 11.93 -0.14
C VAL A 168 -11.75 12.26 1.35
N SER A 169 -12.49 11.51 2.14
CA SER A 169 -13.02 11.90 3.44
C SER A 169 -11.99 11.70 4.56
N ILE A 170 -12.26 12.31 5.72
CA ILE A 170 -11.55 12.11 7.00
C ILE A 170 -11.15 10.63 7.26
N PRO A 171 -11.98 9.62 6.94
CA PRO A 171 -11.64 8.19 6.97
C PRO A 171 -10.37 7.78 6.20
N PHE A 172 -10.11 8.34 5.02
CA PHE A 172 -8.89 8.03 4.24
C PHE A 172 -7.63 8.50 4.97
N LEU A 173 -7.69 9.70 5.54
CA LEU A 173 -6.61 10.28 6.35
C LEU A 173 -6.42 9.51 7.66
N GLN A 174 -7.50 9.06 8.30
CA GLN A 174 -7.45 8.24 9.51
C GLN A 174 -6.85 6.86 9.25
N TRP A 175 -7.15 6.24 8.10
CA TRP A 175 -6.55 4.96 7.71
C TRP A 175 -5.07 5.10 7.35
N ALA A 176 -4.69 6.05 6.51
CA ALA A 176 -3.29 6.29 6.15
C ALA A 176 -2.44 6.63 7.39
N TRP A 177 -3.02 7.39 8.32
CA TRP A 177 -2.42 7.67 9.62
C TRP A 177 -2.33 6.42 10.51
N ALA A 178 -3.38 5.60 10.59
CA ALA A 178 -3.36 4.37 11.39
C ALA A 178 -2.31 3.37 10.87
N GLN A 179 -2.14 3.26 9.55
CA GLN A 179 -1.10 2.42 8.95
C GLN A 179 0.31 2.96 9.25
N ALA A 180 0.53 4.27 9.04
CA ALA A 180 1.82 4.89 9.37
C ALA A 180 2.14 4.84 10.88
N TRP A 181 1.13 4.89 11.75
CA TRP A 181 1.26 4.80 13.21
C TRP A 181 1.51 3.36 13.68
N HIS A 182 0.79 2.37 13.17
CA HIS A 182 1.01 0.96 13.48
C HIS A 182 2.45 0.54 13.14
N LEU A 183 2.93 0.98 11.98
CA LEU A 183 4.32 0.75 11.55
C LEU A 183 5.36 1.49 12.41
N ALA A 184 5.02 2.65 12.99
CA ALA A 184 5.92 3.43 13.84
C ALA A 184 5.97 2.95 15.31
N VAL A 185 4.86 2.46 15.88
CA VAL A 185 4.75 2.13 17.31
C VAL A 185 5.27 0.73 17.64
N GLU A 186 5.13 -0.26 16.75
CA GLU A 186 5.69 -1.61 16.98
C GLU A 186 7.23 -1.65 17.03
N GLY A 187 7.90 -0.60 16.57
CA GLY A 187 9.35 -0.44 16.67
C GLY A 187 9.86 0.12 18.00
N THR A 188 9.01 0.74 18.83
CA THR A 188 9.48 1.56 19.98
C THR A 188 9.18 0.95 21.36
N LEU A 189 8.44 -0.16 21.44
CA LEU A 189 8.14 -0.84 22.71
C LEU A 189 8.95 -2.12 22.98
N LYS A 190 9.90 -2.48 22.09
CA LYS A 190 10.73 -3.69 22.26
C LYS A 190 12.03 -3.50 23.07
N SER A 191 12.21 -2.39 23.79
CA SER A 191 13.40 -2.17 24.61
C SER A 191 13.21 -2.39 26.13
N ILE A 192 12.21 -3.19 26.54
CA ILE A 192 12.13 -3.75 27.90
C ILE A 192 12.03 -5.28 27.79
N GLU A 193 13.20 -5.91 27.70
CA GLU A 193 13.54 -7.34 27.84
C GLU A 193 12.96 -8.42 26.89
N PRO A 194 13.67 -9.57 26.74
CA PRO A 194 13.73 -10.31 25.49
C PRO A 194 13.12 -11.70 25.57
N ALA A 195 12.03 -11.92 24.84
CA ALA A 195 11.70 -13.23 24.24
C ALA A 195 10.51 -13.07 23.29
N ALA A 196 10.70 -13.46 22.03
CA ALA A 196 9.67 -13.80 21.03
C ALA A 196 8.57 -12.74 20.78
N THR A 197 8.48 -12.06 19.64
CA THR A 197 8.51 -12.57 18.27
C THR A 197 8.88 -11.43 17.33
N THR A 198 9.78 -11.73 16.40
CA THR A 198 10.21 -10.89 15.29
C THR A 198 9.09 -10.73 14.28
N LEU A 199 8.52 -9.52 14.15
CA LEU A 199 8.18 -9.00 12.85
C LEU A 199 9.38 -8.15 12.43
N ASP A 200 10.11 -8.65 11.46
CA ASP A 200 11.32 -8.03 10.95
C ASP A 200 10.93 -6.89 10.00
N LEU A 201 11.36 -5.66 10.31
CA LEU A 201 11.18 -4.49 9.44
C LEU A 201 12.17 -4.49 8.25
N THR A 202 12.92 -5.59 8.04
CA THR A 202 13.48 -5.96 6.74
C THR A 202 12.47 -6.66 5.82
N SER A 203 11.26 -6.98 6.30
CA SER A 203 10.20 -7.50 5.45
C SER A 203 9.73 -6.44 4.44
N GLN A 204 9.42 -6.90 3.23
CA GLN A 204 9.09 -6.06 2.07
C GLN A 204 7.92 -5.07 2.30
N ASP A 205 7.13 -5.19 3.36
CA ASP A 205 5.85 -4.50 3.51
C ASP A 205 5.96 -3.11 4.15
N GLY A 206 6.92 -2.88 5.07
CA GLY A 206 7.18 -1.53 5.60
C GLY A 206 7.79 -0.59 4.56
N VAL A 207 8.63 -1.13 3.67
CA VAL A 207 9.22 -0.39 2.54
C VAL A 207 8.16 -0.06 1.48
N LYS A 208 7.15 -0.92 1.28
CA LYS A 208 6.03 -0.67 0.33
C LYS A 208 5.10 0.46 0.77
N ALA A 209 4.97 0.71 2.08
CA ALA A 209 4.09 1.76 2.60
C ALA A 209 4.65 3.19 2.45
N VAL A 210 5.99 3.34 2.41
CA VAL A 210 6.65 4.66 2.30
C VAL A 210 6.30 5.36 0.97
N PRO A 211 6.40 4.72 -0.21
CA PRO A 211 5.97 5.31 -1.48
C PRO A 211 4.52 5.81 -1.45
N ILE A 212 3.60 5.03 -0.87
CA ILE A 212 2.18 5.40 -0.78
C ILE A 212 2.00 6.63 0.11
N ALA A 213 2.62 6.64 1.30
CA ALA A 213 2.55 7.78 2.21
C ALA A 213 3.18 9.05 1.60
N LEU A 214 4.25 8.91 0.80
CA LEU A 214 4.87 10.01 0.06
C LEU A 214 3.94 10.58 -1.01
N VAL A 215 3.29 9.72 -1.79
CA VAL A 215 2.32 10.13 -2.81
C VAL A 215 1.15 10.88 -2.17
N ILE A 216 0.60 10.33 -1.08
CA ILE A 216 -0.49 10.98 -0.33
C ILE A 216 -0.05 12.34 0.20
N ALA A 217 1.15 12.43 0.78
CA ALA A 217 1.66 13.69 1.33
C ALA A 217 1.87 14.76 0.23
N GLU A 218 2.42 14.38 -0.93
CA GLU A 218 2.60 15.30 -2.06
C GLU A 218 1.27 15.73 -2.67
N PHE A 219 0.29 14.83 -2.77
CA PHE A 219 -1.07 15.15 -3.20
C PHE A 219 -1.69 16.24 -2.32
N PHE A 220 -1.68 16.05 -0.99
CA PHE A 220 -2.25 17.04 -0.06
C PHE A 220 -1.44 18.34 0.02
N GLU A 221 -0.13 18.28 -0.22
CA GLU A 221 0.71 19.48 -0.32
C GLU A 221 0.35 20.32 -1.55
N GLN A 222 0.06 19.69 -2.69
CA GLN A 222 -0.42 20.38 -3.89
C GLN A 222 -1.78 21.03 -3.63
N ARG A 223 -2.73 20.27 -3.06
CA ARG A 223 -4.05 20.79 -2.66
C ARG A 223 -3.93 22.00 -1.74
N ARG A 224 -3.08 21.92 -0.71
CA ARG A 224 -2.81 23.04 0.21
C ARG A 224 -2.37 24.30 -0.51
N LYS A 225 -1.52 24.17 -1.54
CA LYS A 225 -1.01 25.30 -2.31
C LYS A 225 -2.05 25.89 -3.28
N GLN A 226 -2.92 25.06 -3.84
CA GLN A 226 -3.89 25.47 -4.85
C GLN A 226 -5.20 25.99 -4.24
N HIS A 227 -5.72 25.28 -3.25
CA HIS A 227 -7.08 25.47 -2.73
C HIS A 227 -7.11 25.77 -1.23
N GLY A 228 -5.98 25.68 -0.55
CA GLY A 228 -5.93 25.64 0.91
C GLY A 228 -6.37 24.27 1.45
N LEU A 229 -6.29 24.12 2.78
CA LEU A 229 -6.77 22.94 3.48
C LEU A 229 -7.58 23.39 4.70
N GLU A 230 -8.64 22.66 5.01
CA GLU A 230 -9.37 22.84 6.26
C GLU A 230 -8.46 22.55 7.47
N PRO A 231 -8.69 23.16 8.65
CA PRO A 231 -7.81 23.00 9.81
C PRO A 231 -7.54 21.54 10.20
N MET A 232 -8.55 20.67 10.12
CA MET A 232 -8.39 19.24 10.41
C MET A 232 -7.53 18.52 9.35
N GLN A 233 -7.65 18.91 8.08
CA GLN A 233 -6.82 18.37 7.00
C GLN A 233 -5.36 18.79 7.16
N GLN A 234 -5.11 20.04 7.57
CA GLN A 234 -3.77 20.53 7.92
C GLN A 234 -3.17 19.70 9.07
N CYS A 235 -3.95 19.46 10.13
CA CYS A 235 -3.54 18.59 11.24
C CYS A 235 -3.16 17.18 10.78
N ASN A 236 -3.94 16.58 9.90
CA ASN A 236 -3.69 15.24 9.40
C ASN A 236 -2.47 15.17 8.47
N LEU A 237 -2.29 16.16 7.58
CA LEU A 237 -1.10 16.26 6.73
C LEU A 237 0.17 16.43 7.57
N ALA A 238 0.13 17.27 8.60
CA ALA A 238 1.27 17.46 9.50
C ALA A 238 1.61 16.19 10.30
N LYS A 239 0.61 15.43 10.74
CA LYS A 239 0.82 14.11 11.35
C LYS A 239 1.47 13.15 10.36
N LEU A 240 0.98 13.09 9.12
CA LEU A 240 1.56 12.24 8.07
C LEU A 240 3.03 12.58 7.82
N TYR A 241 3.37 13.86 7.70
CA TYR A 241 4.75 14.32 7.57
C TYR A 241 5.61 13.94 8.78
N THR A 242 5.06 14.03 9.99
CA THR A 242 5.76 13.64 11.22
C THR A 242 6.03 12.13 11.26
N SER A 243 5.07 11.32 10.84
CA SER A 243 5.25 9.86 10.72
C SER A 243 6.28 9.51 9.66
N LEU A 244 6.25 10.13 8.48
CA LEU A 244 7.28 9.96 7.45
C LEU A 244 8.67 10.31 7.98
N ALA A 245 8.80 11.44 8.68
CA ALA A 245 10.05 11.86 9.27
C ALA A 245 10.60 10.83 10.28
N PHE A 246 9.72 10.31 11.14
CA PHE A 246 10.08 9.25 12.08
C PHE A 246 10.57 7.98 11.36
N LEU A 247 9.88 7.56 10.30
CA LEU A 247 10.30 6.39 9.50
C LEU A 247 11.68 6.58 8.87
N PHE A 248 11.95 7.77 8.30
CA PHE A 248 13.27 8.06 7.72
C PHE A 248 14.38 8.09 8.78
N MET A 249 14.05 8.54 9.99
CA MET A 249 14.95 8.59 11.14
C MET A 249 15.25 7.18 11.70
N SER A 250 14.23 6.33 11.85
CA SER A 250 14.35 5.00 12.47
C SER A 250 14.93 3.94 11.53
N HIS A 251 14.54 3.94 10.25
CA HIS A 251 14.87 2.85 9.33
C HIS A 251 16.12 3.08 8.49
N ASN A 252 16.29 4.31 7.98
CA ASN A 252 17.32 4.57 6.99
C ASN A 252 18.43 5.50 7.50
N GLN A 253 18.34 5.97 8.75
CA GLN A 253 19.19 7.03 9.30
C GLN A 253 19.30 8.25 8.37
N GLN A 254 18.26 8.49 7.56
CA GLN A 254 18.20 9.59 6.60
C GLN A 254 17.74 10.85 7.33
N LEU A 255 18.59 11.33 8.23
CA LEU A 255 18.29 12.44 9.13
C LEU A 255 17.96 13.73 8.36
N ASP A 256 18.63 14.01 7.24
CA ASP A 256 18.32 15.17 6.39
C ASP A 256 16.90 15.12 5.80
N ILE A 257 16.46 13.94 5.37
CA ILE A 257 15.12 13.73 4.82
C ILE A 257 14.08 13.80 5.94
N ALA A 258 14.36 13.21 7.10
CA ALA A 258 13.51 13.34 8.27
C ALA A 258 13.30 14.82 8.67
N HIS A 259 14.38 15.59 8.71
CA HIS A 259 14.32 17.02 9.00
C HIS A 259 13.47 17.77 7.98
N LYS A 260 13.63 17.49 6.67
CA LYS A 260 12.79 18.09 5.62
C LYS A 260 11.30 17.87 5.90
N TYR A 261 10.89 16.66 6.26
CA TYR A 261 9.47 16.35 6.52
C TYR A 261 8.97 16.99 7.81
N HIS A 262 9.79 17.04 8.86
CA HIS A 262 9.44 17.80 10.05
C HIS A 262 9.23 19.29 9.79
N ARG A 263 10.07 19.92 8.96
CA ARG A 263 9.86 21.33 8.57
C ARG A 263 8.59 21.53 7.75
N ARG A 264 8.25 20.57 6.88
CA ARG A 264 6.97 20.58 6.17
C ARG A 264 5.77 20.45 7.13
N ALA A 265 5.86 19.57 8.13
CA ALA A 265 4.82 19.44 9.16
C ALA A 265 4.59 20.76 9.90
N LEU A 266 5.66 21.47 10.29
CA LEU A 266 5.54 22.81 10.88
C LEU A 266 4.96 23.82 9.91
N ALA A 267 5.42 23.87 8.66
CA ALA A 267 4.92 24.83 7.67
C ALA A 267 3.42 24.66 7.36
N VAL A 268 2.87 23.47 7.57
CA VAL A 268 1.42 23.21 7.48
C VAL A 268 0.68 23.73 8.71
N LEU A 269 1.31 23.73 9.90
CA LEU A 269 0.73 24.09 11.20
C LEU A 269 1.21 25.43 11.77
N GLU A 270 1.94 26.25 11.03
CA GLU A 270 2.25 27.62 11.46
C GLU A 270 1.21 28.66 11.00
N PRO A 271 0.54 28.53 9.83
CA PRO A 271 -0.41 29.54 9.35
C PRO A 271 -1.78 29.54 10.04
N ALA A 272 -2.26 28.43 10.60
CA ALA A 272 -3.62 28.31 11.16
C ALA A 272 -3.70 28.77 12.64
N THR A 273 -3.08 29.90 12.94
CA THR A 273 -3.09 30.58 14.25
C THR A 273 -4.41 31.29 14.59
N ASP A 274 -5.56 30.84 14.08
CA ASP A 274 -6.85 31.42 14.46
C ASP A 274 -7.34 30.79 15.79
N PRO A 275 -7.29 31.51 16.93
CA PRO A 275 -7.51 30.93 18.26
C PRO A 275 -8.99 30.63 18.58
N GLU A 276 -9.93 31.05 17.74
CA GLU A 276 -11.36 31.05 18.07
C GLU A 276 -12.14 29.81 17.58
N GLY A 277 -11.51 28.89 16.84
CA GLY A 277 -12.15 27.69 16.30
C GLY A 277 -12.18 26.48 17.24
N THR A 278 -13.24 25.65 17.16
CA THR A 278 -13.36 24.34 17.85
C THR A 278 -12.23 23.35 17.54
N ALA A 279 -11.50 23.56 16.44
CA ALA A 279 -10.34 22.75 16.05
C ALA A 279 -9.03 23.16 16.74
N TRP A 280 -9.01 24.27 17.50
CA TRP A 280 -7.80 24.82 18.11
C TRP A 280 -7.10 23.84 19.07
N GLY A 281 -7.86 23.07 19.85
CA GLY A 281 -7.29 22.04 20.74
C GLY A 281 -6.58 20.92 19.97
N HIS A 282 -7.13 20.48 18.83
CA HIS A 282 -6.48 19.48 17.98
C HIS A 282 -5.23 20.04 17.30
N TYR A 283 -5.25 21.32 16.95
CA TYR A 283 -4.15 22.03 16.34
C TYR A 283 -2.96 22.19 17.30
N LEU A 284 -3.22 22.67 18.53
CA LEU A 284 -2.23 22.78 19.60
C LEU A 284 -1.60 21.41 19.91
N MET A 285 -2.41 20.36 20.00
CA MET A 285 -1.89 19.01 20.20
C MET A 285 -1.01 18.55 19.03
N ALA A 286 -1.43 18.82 17.79
CA ALA A 286 -0.67 18.45 16.60
C ALA A 286 0.69 19.18 16.56
N ILE A 287 0.71 20.50 16.73
CA ILE A 287 1.94 21.29 16.67
C ILE A 287 2.91 20.92 17.81
N SER A 288 2.39 20.67 19.01
CA SER A 288 3.19 20.17 20.14
C SER A 288 3.83 18.82 19.84
N ARG A 289 3.11 17.91 19.19
CA ARG A 289 3.67 16.62 18.77
C ARG A 289 4.76 16.82 17.72
N VAL A 290 4.56 17.70 16.74
CA VAL A 290 5.60 18.03 15.77
C VAL A 290 6.87 18.54 16.47
N PHE A 291 6.75 19.50 17.38
CA PHE A 291 7.90 20.00 18.15
C PHE A 291 8.61 18.90 18.93
N PHE A 292 7.86 18.00 19.58
CA PHE A 292 8.46 16.86 20.28
C PHE A 292 9.33 15.99 19.36
N HIS A 293 8.83 15.64 18.18
CA HIS A 293 9.60 14.81 17.24
C HIS A 293 10.80 15.54 16.64
N ILE A 294 10.71 16.87 16.43
CA ILE A 294 11.87 17.67 16.03
C ILE A 294 12.91 17.72 17.15
N GLY A 295 12.47 17.80 18.42
CA GLY A 295 13.36 17.69 19.58
C GLY A 295 14.14 16.39 19.57
N LEU A 296 13.46 15.26 19.33
CA LEU A 296 14.12 13.95 19.19
C LEU A 296 15.14 13.94 18.04
N HIS A 297 14.79 14.53 16.90
CA HIS A 297 15.69 14.64 15.76
C HIS A 297 16.98 15.42 16.12
N TYR A 298 16.85 16.60 16.73
CA TYR A 298 18.00 17.40 17.15
C TYR A 298 18.84 16.70 18.22
N GLU A 299 18.21 15.98 19.14
CA GLU A 299 18.89 15.19 20.16
C GLU A 299 19.76 14.08 19.53
N LEU A 300 19.26 13.42 18.48
CA LEU A 300 19.98 12.38 17.76
C LEU A 300 21.21 12.92 17.01
N ILE A 301 21.12 14.10 16.40
CA ILE A 301 22.28 14.74 15.73
C ILE A 301 23.19 15.50 16.71
N GLY A 302 22.89 15.50 18.01
CA GLY A 302 23.72 16.12 19.05
C GLY A 302 23.53 17.63 19.23
N HIS A 303 22.53 18.22 18.59
CA HIS A 303 22.17 19.64 18.68
C HIS A 303 21.29 19.88 19.93
N LEU A 304 21.92 19.82 21.11
CA LEU A 304 21.22 19.77 22.39
C LEU A 304 20.48 21.07 22.75
N ASP A 305 20.95 22.23 22.27
CA ASP A 305 20.28 23.51 22.48
C ASP A 305 18.97 23.60 21.69
N GLU A 306 19.02 23.24 20.41
CA GLU A 306 17.87 23.20 19.52
C GLU A 306 16.85 22.16 19.98
N ALA A 307 17.32 20.98 20.39
CA ALA A 307 16.47 19.93 20.95
C ALA A 307 15.71 20.40 22.19
N LEU A 308 16.39 21.10 23.11
CA LEU A 308 15.78 21.65 24.31
C LEU A 308 14.71 22.70 23.96
N ASN A 309 15.03 23.60 23.04
CA ASN A 309 14.08 24.62 22.58
C ASN A 309 12.81 23.97 21.99
N MET A 310 12.96 22.92 21.18
CA MET A 310 11.81 22.21 20.62
C MET A 310 10.98 21.52 21.70
N TYR A 311 11.59 20.85 22.69
CA TYR A 311 10.83 20.24 23.79
C TYR A 311 10.10 21.27 24.66
N LEU A 312 10.71 22.43 24.92
CA LEU A 312 10.04 23.51 25.66
C LEU A 312 8.82 24.05 24.90
N ARG A 313 8.92 24.21 23.57
CA ARG A 313 7.77 24.56 22.71
C ARG A 313 6.71 23.46 22.71
N ALA A 314 7.13 22.20 22.67
CA ALA A 314 6.23 21.04 22.74
C ALA A 314 5.41 21.03 24.03
N GLN A 315 6.03 21.37 25.17
CA GLN A 315 5.38 21.40 26.48
C GLN A 315 4.22 22.40 26.57
N GLN A 316 4.32 23.54 25.88
CA GLN A 316 3.34 24.64 25.99
C GLN A 316 1.96 24.32 25.44
N GLY A 317 1.87 23.46 24.42
CA GLY A 317 0.61 23.11 23.74
C GLY A 317 0.06 21.71 24.05
N MET A 318 0.64 20.97 25.00
CA MET A 318 0.19 19.61 25.32
C MET A 318 -0.92 19.60 26.37
N PRO A 319 -2.14 19.14 26.01
CA PRO A 319 -3.20 18.91 27.00
C PRO A 319 -3.00 17.59 27.77
N ASP A 320 -2.36 16.60 27.14
CA ASP A 320 -2.22 15.22 27.63
C ASP A 320 -1.06 15.05 28.63
N ASP A 321 -1.37 14.51 29.81
CA ASP A 321 -0.41 14.29 30.89
C ASP A 321 0.66 13.25 30.55
N ALA A 322 0.35 12.23 29.74
CA ALA A 322 1.33 11.22 29.33
C ALA A 322 2.40 11.84 28.42
N MET A 323 1.99 12.65 27.45
CA MET A 323 2.92 13.36 26.57
C MET A 323 3.71 14.44 27.31
N LYS A 324 3.10 15.14 28.28
CA LYS A 324 3.84 16.06 29.16
C LYS A 324 4.96 15.36 29.92
N GLN A 325 4.71 14.14 30.44
CA GLN A 325 5.73 13.34 31.10
C GLN A 325 6.88 12.99 30.14
N LEU A 326 6.58 12.54 28.91
CA LEU A 326 7.60 12.23 27.91
C LEU A 326 8.46 13.43 27.53
N VAL A 327 7.83 14.61 27.35
CA VAL A 327 8.54 15.87 27.10
C VAL A 327 9.43 16.22 28.31
N HIS A 328 8.89 16.12 29.53
CA HIS A 328 9.62 16.41 30.75
C HIS A 328 10.86 15.51 30.91
N THR A 329 10.71 14.20 30.71
CA THR A 329 11.84 13.25 30.75
C THR A 329 12.90 13.61 29.71
N SER A 330 12.49 14.04 28.52
CA SER A 330 13.42 14.41 27.44
C SER A 330 14.17 15.72 27.73
N ILE A 331 13.49 16.71 28.32
CA ILE A 331 14.13 17.94 28.83
C ILE A 331 15.18 17.60 29.90
N LEU A 332 14.83 16.76 30.89
CA LEU A 332 15.77 16.35 31.93
C LEU A 332 16.98 15.63 31.35
N ARG A 333 16.77 14.75 30.38
CA ARG A 333 17.85 14.02 29.69
C ARG A 333 18.82 14.96 28.99
N ILE A 334 18.32 15.98 28.29
CA ILE A 334 19.19 17.00 27.67
C ILE A 334 19.97 17.77 28.74
N ALA A 335 19.33 18.18 29.83
CA ALA A 335 19.99 18.92 30.90
C ALA A 335 21.15 18.12 31.53
N VAL A 336 20.95 16.82 31.77
CA VAL A 336 22.00 15.91 32.25
C VAL A 336 23.14 15.80 31.24
N ARG A 337 22.83 15.60 29.96
CA ARG A 337 23.85 15.43 28.91
C ARG A 337 24.68 16.69 28.71
N LYS A 338 24.06 17.88 28.73
CA LYS A 338 24.78 19.17 28.70
C LYS A 338 25.71 19.34 29.88
N ARG A 339 25.26 19.00 31.09
CA ARG A 339 26.09 19.05 32.31
C ARG A 339 27.32 18.15 32.18
N GLN A 340 27.15 16.92 31.67
CA GLN A 340 28.26 15.99 31.44
C GLN A 340 29.29 16.53 30.45
N ILE A 341 28.86 17.23 29.40
CA ILE A 341 29.75 17.87 28.42
C ILE A 341 30.57 18.97 29.11
N LEU A 342 29.92 19.88 29.84
CA LEU A 342 30.60 20.95 30.57
C LEU A 342 31.61 20.40 31.59
N GLU A 343 31.23 19.39 32.37
CA GLU A 343 32.12 18.73 33.34
C GLU A 343 33.30 18.00 32.66
N SER A 344 33.18 17.65 31.38
CA SER A 344 34.26 17.03 30.60
C SER A 344 35.19 18.06 29.95
N GLU A 345 34.67 19.23 29.61
CA GLU A 345 35.44 20.37 29.08
C GLU A 345 36.28 21.02 30.18
N ASP A 346 35.74 21.17 31.39
CA ASP A 346 36.47 21.69 32.56
C ASP A 346 37.66 20.80 33.00
N LYS A 347 37.67 19.53 32.56
CA LYS A 347 38.72 18.55 32.88
C LYS A 347 39.81 18.45 31.81
N ARG A 348 39.66 19.13 30.66
CA ARG A 348 40.66 19.21 29.60
C ARG A 348 41.49 20.48 29.76
#